data_AF-F0WVW4-F1
#
_entry.id   AF-F0WVW4-F1
#
_cell.length_a   1.000
_cell.length_b   1.000
_cell.length_c   1.000
_cell.angle_alpha   90.00
_cell.angle_beta   90.00
_cell.angle_gamma   90.00
#
_symmetry.space_group_name_H-M   'P 1'
#
loop_
_entity.id
_entity.type
_entity.pdbx_description
1 polymer ?
#
loop_
_entity_poly.entity_id
_entity_poly.type
_entity_poly.pdbx_seq_one_letter_code
_entity_poly.pdbx_strand_id
1 'polypeptide(L)'
;MSSHAAESSEKESDDEDMKGVDSEEEDLVRLEDGYVQEVELFEEDESVLASFMMPSASERRNLADIIMEKIQQKEAGEGEMSSNTVEQQFDPKIVEVYTGVGKILHRYTSGKLPKALKVIRSLSY
;
A
#
# COMPACT_ATOMS: atom_id res chain seq x y z
N MET A 1 -12.94 -46.03 12.54
CA MET A 1 -13.84 -44.89 12.22
C MET A 1 -13.20 -43.67 12.85
N SER A 2 -12.84 -42.58 12.20
CA SER A 2 -13.01 -42.15 10.83
C SER A 2 -11.88 -41.15 10.57
N SER A 3 -11.27 -41.27 9.39
CA SER A 3 -10.33 -40.33 8.78
C SER A 3 -10.79 -38.87 8.91
N HIS A 4 -9.89 -37.98 9.33
CA HIS A 4 -10.01 -36.55 9.05
C HIS A 4 -8.92 -36.23 8.02
N ALA A 5 -9.29 -36.38 6.75
CA ALA A 5 -8.50 -35.92 5.64
C ALA A 5 -8.56 -34.39 5.63
N ALA A 6 -7.40 -33.78 5.84
CA ALA A 6 -7.14 -32.38 5.54
C ALA A 6 -7.02 -32.19 4.02
N GLU A 7 -7.09 -30.93 3.62
CA GLU A 7 -6.86 -30.38 2.27
C GLU A 7 -8.04 -30.49 1.29
N SER A 8 -8.92 -29.49 1.38
CA SER A 8 -9.67 -28.95 0.24
C SER A 8 -8.92 -27.73 -0.27
N SER A 9 -8.64 -27.69 -1.58
CA SER A 9 -8.37 -26.52 -2.43
C SER A 9 -7.24 -26.78 -3.43
N GLU A 10 -7.48 -27.65 -4.42
CA GLU A 10 -6.76 -27.54 -5.69
C GLU A 10 -7.57 -26.59 -6.56
N LYS A 11 -7.13 -25.32 -6.59
CA LYS A 11 -7.68 -24.31 -7.48
C LYS A 11 -7.27 -24.66 -8.91
N GLU A 12 -8.29 -24.82 -9.73
CA GLU A 12 -8.33 -24.64 -11.18
C GLU A 12 -7.18 -23.76 -11.70
N SER A 13 -6.25 -24.38 -12.43
CA SER A 13 -5.34 -23.64 -13.31
C SER A 13 -6.09 -23.44 -14.61
N ASP A 14 -6.84 -22.34 -14.69
CA ASP A 14 -7.35 -21.82 -15.96
C ASP A 14 -6.14 -21.21 -16.68
N ASP A 15 -5.50 -22.02 -17.53
CA ASP A 15 -4.55 -21.52 -18.53
C ASP A 15 -5.36 -20.63 -19.47
N GLU A 16 -5.50 -19.35 -19.11
CA GLU A 16 -5.96 -18.31 -20.00
C GLU A 16 -4.98 -18.27 -21.17
N ASP A 17 -5.40 -18.95 -22.23
CA ASP A 17 -4.87 -18.93 -23.58
C ASP A 17 -4.59 -17.47 -23.95
N MET A 18 -3.34 -17.02 -23.76
CA MET A 18 -2.87 -15.71 -24.14
C MET A 18 -2.96 -15.66 -25.66
N LYS A 19 -4.15 -15.30 -26.15
CA LYS A 19 -4.41 -14.93 -27.54
C LYS A 19 -3.30 -13.97 -27.91
N GLY A 20 -2.37 -14.45 -28.73
CA GLY A 20 -1.34 -13.62 -29.32
C GLY A 20 -2.04 -12.38 -29.83
N VAL A 21 -1.58 -11.21 -29.38
CA VAL A 21 -1.95 -9.96 -30.01
C VAL A 21 -1.60 -10.16 -31.48
N ASP A 22 -2.65 -10.34 -32.29
CA ASP A 22 -2.50 -10.24 -33.73
C ASP A 22 -1.99 -8.82 -33.93
N SER A 23 -0.71 -8.72 -34.23
CA SER A 23 -0.03 -7.47 -34.43
C SER A 23 -0.66 -6.90 -35.71
N GLU A 24 -1.72 -6.11 -35.58
CA GLU A 24 -2.19 -5.18 -36.60
C GLU A 24 -1.13 -4.06 -36.78
N GLU A 25 0.13 -4.46 -36.95
CA GLU A 25 1.32 -3.62 -37.13
C GLU A 25 1.33 -2.95 -38.51
N GLU A 26 0.32 -3.20 -39.34
CA GLU A 26 0.31 -2.83 -40.76
C GLU A 26 -0.08 -1.38 -41.05
N ASP A 27 -0.51 -0.57 -40.07
CA ASP A 27 -0.98 0.81 -40.34
C ASP A 27 -0.38 1.90 -39.44
N LEU A 28 0.93 1.81 -39.15
CA LEU A 28 1.65 2.90 -38.47
C LEU A 28 2.05 4.05 -39.41
N VAL A 29 2.05 3.80 -40.72
CA VAL A 29 2.50 4.75 -41.74
C VAL A 29 1.59 4.72 -42.96
N ARG A 30 1.13 5.89 -43.40
CA ARG A 30 0.40 6.02 -44.67
C ARG A 30 1.39 5.95 -45.82
N LEU A 31 1.21 4.96 -46.69
CA LEU A 31 2.03 4.80 -47.89
C LEU A 31 1.21 5.19 -49.13
N GLU A 32 1.80 6.00 -49.99
CA GLU A 32 1.27 6.34 -51.33
C GLU A 32 2.35 5.99 -52.35
N ASP A 33 2.02 5.13 -53.32
CA ASP A 33 2.97 4.61 -54.32
C ASP A 33 4.29 4.03 -53.78
N GLY A 34 4.24 3.44 -52.58
CA GLY A 34 5.41 2.83 -51.93
C GLY A 34 6.32 3.82 -51.19
N TYR A 35 5.92 5.09 -51.09
CA TYR A 35 6.61 6.12 -50.31
C TYR A 35 5.76 6.55 -49.12
N VAL A 36 6.43 7.02 -48.05
CA VAL A 36 5.75 7.60 -46.89
C VAL A 36 5.05 8.89 -47.33
N GLN A 37 3.75 8.96 -47.11
CA GLN A 37 2.96 10.14 -47.41
C GLN A 37 3.32 11.28 -46.46
N GLU A 38 3.61 12.46 -47.01
CA GLU A 38 3.71 13.69 -46.22
C GLU A 38 2.32 14.11 -45.76
N VAL A 39 2.15 14.28 -44.45
CA VAL A 39 0.90 14.75 -43.85
C VAL A 39 1.09 16.20 -43.42
N GLU A 40 0.29 17.10 -43.98
CA GLU A 40 0.22 18.50 -43.54
C GLU A 40 -0.58 18.60 -42.24
N LEU A 41 -0.08 19.38 -41.28
CA LEU A 41 -0.82 19.68 -40.06
C LEU A 41 -1.78 20.85 -40.32
N PHE A 42 -3.06 20.65 -40.01
CA PHE A 42 -4.04 21.72 -40.06
C PHE A 42 -4.10 22.47 -38.72
N GLU A 43 -4.68 23.68 -38.72
CA GLU A 43 -4.81 24.51 -37.51
C GLU A 43 -5.53 23.79 -36.35
N GLU A 44 -6.49 22.92 -36.69
CA GLU A 44 -7.17 22.07 -35.71
C GLU A 44 -6.22 21.04 -35.07
N ASP A 45 -5.37 20.38 -35.88
CA ASP A 45 -4.39 19.40 -35.39
C ASP A 45 -3.31 20.05 -34.51
N GLU A 46 -2.86 21.25 -34.88
CA GLU A 46 -1.92 22.03 -34.06
C GLU A 46 -2.50 22.34 -32.67
N SER A 47 -3.81 22.64 -32.59
CA SER A 47 -4.48 22.94 -31.33
C SER A 47 -4.60 21.71 -30.41
N VAL A 48 -4.84 20.53 -31.00
CA VAL A 48 -4.90 19.25 -30.28
C VAL A 48 -3.52 18.87 -29.77
N LEU A 49 -2.50 19.01 -30.62
CA LEU A 49 -1.11 18.76 -30.24
C LEU A 49 -0.66 19.70 -29.10
N ALA A 50 -1.00 20.99 -29.19
CA ALA A 50 -0.71 21.96 -28.14
C ALA A 50 -1.40 21.62 -26.82
N SER A 51 -2.64 21.12 -26.86
CA SER A 51 -3.38 20.66 -25.69
C SER A 51 -2.72 19.45 -25.02
N PHE A 52 -2.17 18.53 -25.82
CA PHE A 52 -1.44 17.37 -25.32
C PHE A 52 -0.07 17.72 -24.73
N MET A 53 0.60 18.74 -25.28
CA MET A 53 1.95 19.14 -24.86
C MET A 53 2.03 19.82 -23.48
N MET A 54 0.91 20.01 -22.76
CA MET A 54 0.86 20.71 -21.46
C MET A 54 1.79 21.94 -21.45
N PRO A 55 1.43 23.05 -22.12
CA PRO A 55 2.28 24.24 -22.26
C PRO A 55 2.68 24.84 -20.92
N SER A 56 1.89 24.58 -19.89
CA SER A 56 2.10 24.96 -18.50
C SER A 56 2.44 23.76 -17.64
N ALA A 57 3.30 22.85 -18.11
CA ALA A 57 3.94 21.87 -17.25
C ALA A 57 4.77 22.65 -16.22
N SER A 58 4.10 23.09 -15.16
CA SER A 58 4.68 23.57 -13.93
C SER A 58 5.83 22.65 -13.59
N GLU A 59 6.96 23.25 -13.16
CA GLU A 59 8.21 22.56 -12.82
C GLU A 59 7.94 21.12 -12.41
N ARG A 60 8.26 20.19 -13.32
CA ARG A 60 8.07 18.77 -13.05
C ARG A 60 8.96 18.46 -11.85
N ARG A 61 8.35 18.34 -10.67
CA ARG A 61 9.08 17.96 -9.46
C ARG A 61 9.72 16.60 -9.72
N ASN A 62 11.02 16.49 -9.47
CA ASN A 62 11.73 15.23 -9.62
C ASN A 62 11.21 14.26 -8.56
N LEU A 63 11.16 12.96 -8.89
CA LEU A 63 10.82 11.91 -7.93
C LEU A 63 11.71 11.98 -6.68
N ALA A 64 12.99 12.31 -6.83
CA ALA A 64 13.90 12.50 -5.69
C ALA A 64 13.42 13.59 -4.72
N ASP A 65 12.94 14.73 -5.25
CA ASP A 65 12.44 15.84 -4.44
C ASP A 65 11.13 15.47 -3.74
N ILE A 66 10.23 14.76 -4.44
CA ILE A 66 8.97 14.26 -3.88
C ILE A 66 9.25 13.25 -2.75
N ILE A 67 10.22 12.36 -2.92
CA ILE A 67 10.61 11.39 -1.91
C ILE A 67 11.20 12.11 -0.69
N MET A 68 12.09 13.08 -0.89
CA MET A 68 12.68 13.83 0.23
C MET A 68 11.65 14.68 0.98
N GLU A 69 10.72 15.34 0.28
CA GLU A 69 9.60 16.07 0.87
C GLU A 69 8.70 15.12 1.69
N LYS A 70 8.39 13.94 1.14
CA LYS A 70 7.59 12.91 1.83
C LYS A 70 8.29 12.34 3.07
N ILE A 71 9.60 12.13 3.02
CA ILE A 71 10.39 11.69 4.18
C ILE A 71 10.36 12.75 5.27
N GLN A 72 10.66 14.01 4.93
CA GLN A 72 10.64 15.11 5.91
C GLN A 72 9.26 15.33 6.51
N GLN A 73 8.20 15.28 5.70
CA GLN A 73 6.83 15.38 6.18
C GLN A 73 6.48 14.23 7.12
N LYS A 74 6.94 13.02 6.81
CA LYS A 74 6.73 11.83 7.65
C LYS A 74 7.54 11.92 8.94
N GLU A 75 8.81 12.32 8.92
CA GLU A 75 9.64 12.46 10.13
C GLU A 75 9.15 13.60 11.03
N ALA A 76 8.74 14.74 10.44
CA ALA A 76 8.14 15.85 11.18
C ALA A 76 6.76 15.49 11.75
N GLY A 77 5.98 14.67 11.02
CA GLY A 77 4.69 14.16 11.47
C GLY A 77 4.77 12.95 12.41
N GLU A 78 5.84 12.15 12.38
CA GLU A 78 6.09 11.00 13.27
C GLU A 78 6.54 11.43 14.67
N GLY A 79 6.97 12.69 14.83
CA GLY A 79 7.00 13.32 16.16
C GLY A 79 5.62 13.43 16.82
N GLU A 80 4.55 13.44 16.03
CA GLU A 80 3.15 13.50 16.49
C GLU A 80 2.42 12.14 16.33
N MET A 81 2.80 11.33 15.34
CA MET A 81 2.15 10.07 14.94
C MET A 81 2.87 8.80 15.41
N SER A 82 3.95 8.91 16.18
CA SER A 82 4.36 7.83 17.09
C SER A 82 3.36 7.62 18.25
N SER A 83 2.23 8.34 18.22
CA SER A 83 0.99 8.09 18.96
C SER A 83 -0.13 7.48 18.08
N ASN A 84 0.19 6.78 16.97
CA ASN A 84 -0.79 5.99 16.19
C ASN A 84 -0.86 4.51 16.56
N THR A 85 -0.36 4.11 17.73
CA THR A 85 -1.19 3.20 18.52
C THR A 85 -2.40 4.02 18.89
N VAL A 86 -3.62 3.58 18.57
CA VAL A 86 -4.80 4.06 19.30
C VAL A 86 -4.43 3.86 20.75
N GLU A 87 -3.98 4.91 21.44
CA GLU A 87 -3.79 4.89 22.86
C GLU A 87 -5.21 4.74 23.36
N GLN A 88 -5.66 3.51 23.51
CA GLN A 88 -6.71 3.21 24.44
C GLN A 88 -6.16 3.77 25.75
N GLN A 89 -6.55 5.01 26.04
CA GLN A 89 -6.13 5.69 27.24
C GLN A 89 -6.81 4.94 28.38
N PHE A 90 -6.11 3.90 28.84
CA PHE A 90 -6.45 3.22 30.06
C PHE A 90 -6.38 4.25 31.18
N ASP A 91 -7.29 4.15 32.16
CA ASP A 91 -7.20 4.94 33.38
C ASP A 91 -5.74 4.90 33.89
N PRO A 92 -5.10 6.04 34.19
CA PRO A 92 -3.72 6.10 34.68
C PRO A 92 -3.42 5.09 35.80
N LYS A 93 -4.43 4.77 36.62
CA LYS A 93 -4.33 3.78 37.69
C LYS A 93 -4.19 2.34 37.16
N ILE A 94 -4.86 2.01 36.07
CA ILE A 94 -4.72 0.71 35.39
C ILE A 94 -3.30 0.58 34.86
N VAL A 95 -2.79 1.63 34.20
CA VAL A 95 -1.42 1.67 33.67
C VAL A 95 -0.40 1.47 34.77
N GLU A 96 -0.52 2.18 35.89
CA GLU A 96 0.38 2.08 37.04
C GLU A 96 0.40 0.65 37.62
N VAL A 97 -0.78 0.08 37.88
CA VAL A 97 -0.92 -1.27 38.45
C VAL A 97 -0.31 -2.33 37.53
N TYR A 98 -0.65 -2.31 36.24
CA TYR A 98 -0.15 -3.32 35.30
C TYR A 98 1.33 -3.13 34.95
N THR A 99 1.85 -1.91 34.99
CA THR A 99 3.30 -1.65 34.93
C THR A 99 4.03 -2.26 36.13
N GLY A 100 3.47 -2.11 37.34
CA GLY A 100 4.00 -2.74 38.55
C GLY A 100 3.96 -4.27 38.49
N VAL A 101 2.87 -4.84 37.98
CA VAL A 101 2.74 -6.29 37.76
C VAL A 101 3.78 -6.80 36.76
N GLY A 102 4.06 -6.05 35.69
CA GLY A 102 5.11 -6.39 34.72
C GLY A 102 6.49 -6.58 35.37
N LYS A 103 6.87 -5.71 36.31
CA LYS A 103 8.13 -5.83 37.07
C LYS A 103 8.20 -7.09 37.93
N ILE A 104 7.05 -7.55 38.44
CA ILE A 104 6.94 -8.79 39.22
C ILE A 104 7.03 -10.01 38.30
N LEU A 105 6.39 -9.96 37.12
CA LEU A 105 6.41 -11.05 36.15
C LEU A 105 7.79 -11.28 35.54
N HIS A 106 8.61 -10.24 35.40
CA HIS A 106 9.98 -10.38 34.87
C HIS A 106 10.86 -11.39 35.63
N ARG A 107 10.62 -11.54 36.93
CA ARG A 107 11.35 -12.46 37.82
C ARG A 107 10.55 -13.67 38.26
N TYR A 108 9.33 -13.83 37.74
CA TYR A 108 8.42 -14.88 38.16
C TYR A 108 8.73 -16.18 37.43
N THR A 109 8.92 -17.26 38.17
CA THR A 109 9.14 -18.61 37.60
C THR A 109 8.11 -19.59 38.13
N SER A 110 7.81 -19.54 39.43
CA SER A 110 6.84 -20.42 40.09
C SER A 110 6.17 -19.76 41.30
N GLY A 111 5.02 -20.28 41.72
CA GLY A 111 4.29 -19.83 42.90
C GLY A 111 2.90 -19.24 42.60
N LYS A 112 2.48 -18.27 43.42
CA LYS A 112 1.15 -17.64 43.27
C LYS A 112 1.22 -16.48 42.27
N LEU A 113 0.35 -16.53 41.25
CA LEU A 113 0.24 -15.49 40.24
C LEU A 113 -0.47 -14.22 40.78
N PRO A 114 0.01 -13.00 40.46
CA PRO A 114 -0.64 -11.76 40.85
C PRO A 114 -2.14 -11.72 40.49
N LYS A 115 -2.99 -11.28 41.42
CA LYS A 115 -4.46 -11.27 41.23
C LYS A 115 -4.89 -10.41 40.04
N ALA A 116 -4.20 -9.29 39.81
CA ALA A 116 -4.42 -8.41 38.67
C ALA A 116 -4.31 -9.16 37.33
N LEU A 117 -3.44 -10.16 37.21
CA LEU A 117 -3.34 -10.94 35.96
C LEU A 117 -4.50 -11.92 35.78
N LYS A 118 -5.08 -12.43 36.88
CA LYS A 118 -6.19 -13.39 36.82
C LYS A 118 -7.50 -12.76 36.35
N VAL A 119 -7.73 -11.49 36.70
CA VAL A 119 -8.98 -10.78 36.36
C VAL A 119 -9.08 -10.40 34.90
N ILE A 120 -7.95 -10.36 34.16
CA ILE A 120 -7.93 -10.00 32.72
C ILE A 120 -8.86 -10.91 31.91
N ARG A 121 -8.90 -12.23 32.22
CA ARG A 121 -9.74 -13.21 31.51
C ARG A 121 -11.24 -12.93 31.63
N SER A 122 -11.65 -12.16 32.63
CA SER A 122 -13.05 -11.82 32.90
C SER A 122 -13.42 -10.39 32.53
N LEU A 123 -12.48 -9.61 31.96
CA LEU A 123 -12.79 -8.27 31.46
C LEU A 123 -13.54 -8.39 30.13
N SER A 124 -14.62 -7.62 29.94
CA SER A 124 -15.19 -7.40 28.60
C SER A 124 -14.52 -6.17 27.98
N TYR A 125 -14.26 -6.26 26.68
CA TYR A 125 -13.69 -5.17 25.88
C TYR A 125 -14.80 -4.43 25.14
#